data_AF-A0A6V7JDJ9-F1
#
_entry.id   AF-A0A6V7JDJ9-F1
#
_cell.length_a   1.000
_cell.length_b   1.000
_cell.length_c   1.000
_cell.angle_alpha   90.00
_cell.angle_beta   90.00
_cell.angle_gamma   90.00
#
_symmetry.space_group_name_H-M   'P 1'
#
loop_
_entity.id
_entity.type
_entity.pdbx_description
1 polymer ?
#
loop_
_entity_poly.entity_id
_entity_poly.type
_entity_poly.pdbx_seq_one_letter_code
_entity_poly.pdbx_strand_id
1 'polypeptide(L)' 'LKKMDASSNHLEIIPPLGEMRKLENLTLHTNKLKTFPNITGCTALRELDLSNNSID' A
#
# COMPACT_ATOMS: atom_id res chain seq x y z
N LEU A 1 12.43 0.35 6.79
CA LEU A 1 11.19 1.06 7.17
C LEU A 1 10.21 0.04 7.75
N LYS A 2 9.53 0.35 8.85
CA LYS A 2 8.43 -0.49 9.39
C LYS A 2 7.05 0.05 9.02
N LYS A 3 6.93 1.35 8.78
CA LYS A 3 5.67 1.99 8.42
C LYS A 3 5.88 2.86 7.19
N MET A 4 4.95 2.81 6.24
CA MET A 4 4.93 3.65 5.05
C MET A 4 3.54 4.28 4.95
N ASP A 5 3.51 5.60 4.85
CA ASP A 5 2.30 6.37 4.67
C ASP A 5 2.39 7.13 3.35
N ALA A 6 1.48 6.83 2.44
CA ALA A 6 1.27 7.56 1.21
C ALA A 6 -0.23 7.90 1.02
N SER A 7 -0.93 8.05 2.13
CA SER A 7 -2.35 8.44 2.16
C SER A 7 -2.59 9.84 1.60
N SER A 8 -3.84 10.11 1.21
CA SER A 8 -4.30 11.43 0.77
C SER A 8 -3.52 12.00 -0.43
N ASN A 9 -3.22 11.12 -1.40
CA ASN A 9 -2.57 11.49 -2.65
C ASN A 9 -3.50 11.19 -3.85
N HIS A 10 -2.96 11.32 -5.05
CA HIS A 10 -3.65 10.99 -6.30
C HIS A 10 -3.06 9.75 -6.96
N LEU A 11 -2.58 8.78 -6.15
CA LEU A 11 -1.93 7.59 -6.67
C LEU A 11 -2.95 6.68 -7.35
N GLU A 12 -2.72 6.36 -8.63
CA GLU A 12 -3.53 5.39 -9.39
C GLU A 12 -2.94 3.99 -9.38
N ILE A 13 -1.62 3.89 -9.21
CA ILE A 13 -0.84 2.66 -9.15
C ILE A 13 0.22 2.80 -8.05
N ILE A 14 0.51 1.68 -7.38
CA ILE A 14 1.65 1.53 -6.48
C ILE A 14 2.65 0.58 -7.14
N PRO A 15 3.95 0.94 -7.20
CA PRO A 15 4.96 0.02 -7.70
C PRO A 15 5.06 -1.21 -6.80
N PRO A 16 5.62 -2.33 -7.29
CA PRO A 16 5.80 -3.52 -6.47
C PRO A 16 6.60 -3.20 -5.19
N LEU A 17 6.06 -3.57 -4.03
CA LEU A 17 6.67 -3.33 -2.73
C LEU A 17 7.48 -4.53 -2.22
N GLY A 18 7.77 -5.51 -3.10
CA GLY A 18 8.34 -6.81 -2.76
C GLY A 18 9.67 -6.79 -1.98
N GLU A 19 10.46 -5.73 -2.11
CA GLU A 19 11.72 -5.58 -1.37
C GLU A 19 11.54 -5.02 0.05
N MET A 20 10.33 -4.55 0.39
CA MET A 20 10.01 -3.99 1.70
C MET A 20 9.69 -5.08 2.74
N ARG A 21 10.59 -6.06 2.89
CA ARG A 21 10.42 -7.25 3.75
C ARG A 21 10.18 -6.95 5.22
N LYS A 22 10.59 -5.77 5.69
CA LYS A 22 10.45 -5.29 7.07
C LYS A 22 9.25 -4.34 7.27
N LEU A 23 8.46 -4.09 6.23
CA LEU A 23 7.29 -3.23 6.31
C LEU A 23 6.19 -3.95 7.10
N GLU A 24 5.69 -3.28 8.14
CA GLU A 24 4.66 -3.76 9.08
C GLU A 24 3.33 -3.04 8.85
N ASN A 25 3.35 -1.75 8.52
CA ASN A 25 2.14 -0.96 8.27
C ASN A 25 2.25 -0.21 6.94
N LEU A 26 1.25 -0.34 6.08
CA LEU A 26 1.13 0.36 4.82
C LEU A 26 -0.20 1.12 4.76
N THR A 27 -0.13 2.44 4.74
CA THR A 27 -1.30 3.33 4.67
C THR A 27 -1.37 3.96 3.29
N LEU A 28 -2.43 3.65 2.55
CA LEU A 28 -2.69 4.10 1.18
C LEU A 28 -4.09 4.68 1.02
N HIS A 29 -4.78 4.99 2.13
CA HIS A 29 -6.14 5.48 2.07
C HIS A 29 -6.26 6.83 1.36
N THR A 30 -7.44 7.14 0.85
CA THR A 30 -7.71 8.40 0.13
C THR A 30 -6.75 8.57 -1.05
N ASN A 31 -6.80 7.62 -1.98
CA ASN A 31 -6.06 7.64 -3.23
C ASN A 31 -7.00 7.28 -4.39
N LYS A 32 -6.45 7.04 -5.58
CA LYS A 32 -7.20 6.66 -6.79
C LYS A 32 -6.80 5.28 -7.29
N LEU A 33 -6.37 4.39 -6.39
CA LEU A 33 -5.92 3.06 -6.77
C LEU A 33 -7.08 2.29 -7.38
N LYS A 34 -6.86 1.78 -8.60
CA LYS A 34 -7.83 0.96 -9.35
C LYS A 34 -7.58 -0.53 -9.19
N THR A 35 -6.41 -0.89 -8.68
CA THR A 35 -5.96 -2.27 -8.54
C THR A 35 -5.32 -2.46 -7.18
N PHE A 36 -5.40 -3.69 -6.67
CA PHE A 36 -4.74 -4.06 -5.44
C PHE A 36 -3.20 -3.97 -5.61
N PRO A 37 -2.48 -3.30 -4.70
CA PRO A 37 -1.02 -3.15 -4.82
C PRO A 37 -0.30 -4.49 -4.70
N ASN A 38 0.77 -4.68 -5.48
CA ASN A 38 1.60 -5.86 -5.35
C ASN A 38 2.45 -5.79 -4.07
N ILE A 39 2.04 -6.55 -3.06
CA ILE A 39 2.70 -6.69 -1.75
C ILE A 39 3.41 -8.04 -1.58
N THR A 40 3.66 -8.79 -2.67
CA THR A 40 4.09 -10.20 -2.64
C THR A 40 5.47 -10.46 -1.99
N GLY A 41 6.16 -9.45 -1.45
CA GLY A 41 7.37 -9.62 -0.63
C GLY A 41 7.37 -8.86 0.70
N CYS A 42 6.27 -8.20 1.06
CA CYS A 42 6.10 -7.55 2.36
C CYS A 42 5.76 -8.58 3.44
N THR A 43 6.69 -9.51 3.72
CA THR A 43 6.47 -10.66 4.62
C THR A 43 6.17 -10.29 6.07
N ALA A 44 6.53 -9.07 6.49
CA ALA A 44 6.27 -8.57 7.83
C ALA A 44 4.98 -7.72 7.93
N LEU A 45 4.21 -7.58 6.84
CA LEU A 45 3.04 -6.69 6.79
C LEU A 45 1.94 -7.19 7.71
N ARG A 46 1.46 -6.31 8.59
CA ARG A 46 0.42 -6.57 9.59
C ARG A 46 -0.83 -5.75 9.33
N GLU A 47 -0.65 -4.52 8.87
CA GLU A 47 -1.73 -3.57 8.61
C GLU A 47 -1.60 -3.00 7.19
N LEU A 48 -2.71 -3.05 6.46
CA LEU A 48 -2.86 -2.48 5.13
C LEU A 48 -4.17 -1.70 5.07
N ASP A 49 -4.06 -0.39 4.91
CA ASP A 49 -5.23 0.48 4.73
C ASP A 49 -5.31 0.97 3.27
N LEU A 50 -6.31 0.48 2.56
CA LEU A 50 -6.64 0.85 1.18
C LEU A 50 -8.00 1.57 1.10
N SER A 51 -8.56 2.00 2.23
CA SER A 51 -9.87 2.64 2.28
C SER A 51 -9.92 3.90 1.40
N ASN A 52 -11.11 4.24 0.90
CA ASN A 52 -11.30 5.41 0.03
C ASN A 52 -10.37 5.39 -1.21
N ASN A 53 -10.33 4.24 -1.88
CA ASN A 53 -9.77 4.02 -3.22
C ASN A 53 -10.86 3.46 -4.14
N SER A 54 -10.54 3.29 -5.42
CA SER A 54 -11.45 2.74 -6.44
C SER A 54 -11.02 1.34 -6.88
N ILE A 55 -10.63 0.49 -5.92
CA ILE A 55 -10.17 -0.88 -6.19
C ILE A 55 -11.39 -1.73 -6.53
N ASP A 56 -11.36 -2.34 -7.71
CA ASP A 56 -12.36 -3.30 -8.21
C ASP A 56 -12.00 -4.74 -7.78
#